data_AF-A0A932ZAS6-F1
#
_entry.id   AF-A0A932ZAS6-F1
#
_cell.length_a   1.000
_cell.length_b   1.000
_cell.length_c   1.000
_cell.angle_alpha   90.00
_cell.angle_beta   90.00
_cell.angle_gamma   90.00
#
_symmetry.space_group_name_H-M   'P 1'
#
loop_
_entity.id
_entity.type
_entity.pdbx_description
1 polymer ?
#
loop_
_entity_poly.entity_id
_entity_poly.type
_entity_poly.pdbx_seq_one_letter_code
_entity_poly.pdbx_strand_id
1 'polypeptide(L)'
;MNEIFLIRYWKGEGSLSRVFWLYGVICSTLAIGLVAWAAAAGRLGEEALAAAILVLFAYTVWILVSVWRCAARRGDGDFYGIMARWLTVAWAINAILVGGFVLLDLLA
;
A
#
# COMPACT_ATOMS: atom_id res chain seq x y z
N MET A 1 -16.50 -3.71 -8.77
CA MET A 1 -15.27 -2.92 -8.97
C MET A 1 -14.36 -3.75 -9.86
N ASN A 2 -14.26 -3.41 -11.15
CA ASN A 2 -13.83 -4.31 -12.23
C ASN A 2 -12.47 -4.99 -11.95
N GLU A 3 -12.40 -6.32 -11.96
CA GLU A 3 -11.13 -7.10 -11.90
C GLU A 3 -10.09 -6.61 -12.92
N ILE A 4 -10.58 -6.09 -14.06
CA ILE A 4 -9.80 -5.45 -15.12
C ILE A 4 -8.91 -4.32 -14.57
N PHE A 5 -9.38 -3.56 -13.58
CA PHE A 5 -8.67 -2.41 -13.03
C PHE A 5 -7.42 -2.83 -12.23
N LEU A 6 -7.57 -3.73 -11.25
CA LEU A 6 -6.46 -4.17 -10.39
C LEU A 6 -5.38 -4.85 -11.21
N ILE A 7 -5.79 -5.69 -12.17
CA ILE A 7 -4.89 -6.41 -13.05
C ILE A 7 -4.16 -5.45 -14.00
N ARG A 8 -4.84 -4.41 -14.52
CA ARG A 8 -4.22 -3.42 -15.40
C ARG A 8 -3.05 -2.70 -14.72
N TYR A 9 -3.23 -2.22 -13.50
CA TYR A 9 -2.15 -1.54 -12.76
C TYR A 9 -1.07 -2.52 -12.33
N TRP A 10 -1.45 -3.72 -11.91
CA TRP A 10 -0.50 -4.79 -11.62
C TRP A 10 0.36 -5.15 -12.84
N LYS A 11 -0.18 -5.11 -14.06
CA LYS A 11 0.57 -5.32 -15.31
C LYS A 11 1.42 -4.11 -15.74
N GLY A 12 1.32 -2.97 -15.06
CA GLY A 12 2.01 -1.74 -15.42
C GLY A 12 1.37 -0.98 -16.59
N GLU A 13 0.13 -1.30 -16.96
CA GLU A 13 -0.62 -0.66 -18.06
C GLU A 13 -1.41 0.58 -17.60
N GLY A 14 -1.29 0.92 -16.31
CA GLY A 14 -1.88 2.11 -15.71
C GLY A 14 -0.97 3.33 -15.76
N SER A 15 -1.50 4.48 -15.38
CA SER A 15 -0.70 5.71 -15.26
C SER A 15 0.05 5.72 -13.92
N LEU A 16 1.38 5.93 -13.96
CA LEU A 16 2.22 6.05 -12.77
C LEU A 16 1.67 7.10 -11.78
N SER A 17 1.30 8.29 -12.26
CA SER A 17 0.84 9.38 -11.40
C SER A 17 -0.42 9.02 -10.61
N ARG A 18 -1.40 8.33 -11.23
CA ARG A 18 -2.60 7.89 -10.51
C ARG A 18 -2.27 6.79 -9.50
N VAL A 19 -1.45 5.81 -9.87
CA VAL A 19 -1.15 4.72 -8.92
C VAL A 19 -0.34 5.18 -7.73
N PHE A 20 0.56 6.12 -7.95
CA PHE A 20 1.34 6.70 -6.87
C PHE A 20 0.50 7.64 -5.99
N TRP A 21 -0.15 8.66 -6.56
CA TRP A 21 -0.85 9.67 -5.74
C TRP A 21 -2.20 9.19 -5.20
N LEU A 22 -3.04 8.61 -6.04
CA LEU A 22 -4.39 8.24 -5.62
C LEU A 22 -4.36 6.98 -4.77
N TYR A 23 -3.75 5.91 -5.28
CA TYR A 23 -3.72 4.63 -4.56
C TYR A 23 -2.60 4.59 -3.53
N GLY A 24 -1.37 4.93 -3.92
CA GLY A 24 -0.22 4.90 -3.04
C GLY A 24 -0.32 5.87 -1.85
N VAL A 25 -0.69 7.12 -2.08
CA VAL A 25 -0.77 8.14 -1.02
C VAL A 25 -2.18 8.23 -0.44
N ILE A 26 -3.17 8.72 -1.21
CA ILE A 26 -4.49 9.07 -0.67
C ILE A 26 -5.20 7.85 -0.09
N CYS A 27 -5.34 6.76 -0.85
CA CYS A 27 -6.03 5.56 -0.37
C CYS A 27 -5.30 4.91 0.79
N SER A 28 -3.96 4.79 0.76
CA SER A 28 -3.20 4.25 1.89
C SER A 28 -3.37 5.07 3.15
N THR A 29 -3.28 6.40 3.08
CA THR A 29 -3.44 7.28 4.24
C THR A 29 -4.85 7.17 4.82
N LEU A 30 -5.88 7.14 3.98
CA LEU A 30 -7.26 6.97 4.43
C LEU A 30 -7.48 5.59 5.06
N ALA A 31 -6.97 4.52 4.45
CA ALA A 31 -7.13 3.17 4.95
C ALA A 31 -6.44 2.98 6.31
N ILE A 32 -5.17 3.40 6.43
CA ILE A 32 -4.42 3.33 7.69
C ILE A 32 -5.06 4.25 8.74
N GLY A 33 -5.42 5.48 8.37
CA GLY A 33 -6.07 6.43 9.26
C GLY A 33 -7.40 5.89 9.83
N LEU A 34 -8.19 5.24 8.99
CA LEU A 34 -9.45 4.60 9.41
C LEU A 34 -9.20 3.44 10.39
N VAL A 35 -8.26 2.55 10.07
CA VAL A 35 -7.91 1.42 10.95
C VAL A 35 -7.36 1.92 12.29
N ALA A 36 -6.42 2.87 12.26
CA ALA A 36 -5.83 3.46 13.46
C ALA A 36 -6.89 4.18 14.32
N TRP A 37 -7.78 4.96 13.71
CA TRP A 37 -8.87 5.61 14.41
C TRP A 37 -9.85 4.61 15.02
N ALA A 38 -10.21 3.55 14.28
CA ALA A 38 -11.13 2.54 14.77
C ALA A 38 -10.52 1.74 15.94
N ALA A 39 -9.23 1.39 15.85
CA ALA A 39 -8.49 0.76 16.94
C ALA A 39 -8.40 1.67 18.18
N ALA A 40 -8.01 2.94 18.00
CA ALA A 40 -7.91 3.91 19.09
C ALA A 40 -9.27 4.21 19.77
N ALA A 41 -10.36 4.09 19.02
CA ALA A 41 -11.72 4.23 19.55
C ALA A 41 -12.28 2.94 20.19
N GLY A 42 -11.49 1.87 20.29
CA GLY A 42 -11.93 0.57 20.82
C GLY A 42 -12.97 -0.13 19.96
N ARG A 43 -13.05 0.20 18.67
CA ARG A 43 -14.06 -0.34 17.72
C ARG A 43 -13.58 -1.58 16.97
N LEU A 44 -12.31 -1.91 17.06
CA LEU A 44 -11.73 -3.13 16.49
C LEU A 44 -11.26 -4.02 17.63
N GLY A 45 -11.78 -5.25 17.68
CA GLY A 45 -11.16 -6.30 18.47
C GLY A 45 -9.82 -6.73 17.84
N GLU A 46 -9.01 -7.46 18.60
CA GLU A 46 -7.67 -7.91 18.20
C GLU A 46 -7.68 -8.68 16.88
N GLU A 47 -8.60 -9.63 16.70
CA GLU A 47 -8.75 -10.40 15.46
C GLU A 47 -9.06 -9.52 14.25
N ALA A 48 -9.93 -8.52 14.44
CA ALA A 48 -10.32 -7.59 13.38
C ALA A 48 -9.17 -6.64 13.01
N LEU A 49 -8.39 -6.20 14.01
CA LEU A 49 -7.19 -5.41 13.80
C LEU A 49 -6.12 -6.20 13.05
N ALA A 50 -5.87 -7.44 13.46
CA ALA A 50 -4.93 -8.33 12.78
C ALA A 50 -5.33 -8.58 11.32
N ALA A 51 -6.61 -8.88 11.06
CA ALA A 51 -7.13 -9.04 9.71
C ALA A 51 -6.98 -7.76 8.87
N ALA A 52 -7.25 -6.59 9.46
CA ALA A 52 -7.08 -5.31 8.77
C ALA A 52 -5.62 -5.05 8.39
N ILE A 53 -4.66 -5.36 9.26
CA ILE A 53 -3.23 -5.24 8.97
C ILE A 53 -2.81 -6.17 7.83
N LEU A 54 -3.28 -7.42 7.82
CA LEU A 54 -2.98 -8.37 6.75
C LEU A 54 -3.52 -7.90 5.39
N VAL A 55 -4.72 -7.30 5.37
CA VAL A 55 -5.29 -6.68 4.17
C VAL A 55 -4.43 -5.50 3.71
N LEU A 56 -3.96 -4.66 4.64
CA LEU A 56 -3.07 -3.54 4.33
C LEU A 56 -1.72 -4.02 3.77
N PHE A 57 -1.19 -5.16 4.22
CA PHE A 57 0.02 -5.76 3.65
C PHE A 57 -0.21 -6.24 2.22
N ALA A 58 -1.30 -6.97 1.97
CA ALA A 58 -1.66 -7.38 0.61
C ALA A 58 -1.81 -6.17 -0.32
N TYR A 59 -2.44 -5.10 0.17
CA TYR A 59 -2.58 -3.84 -0.55
C TYR A 59 -1.23 -3.17 -0.82
N THR A 60 -0.32 -3.17 0.15
CA THR A 60 1.03 -2.62 0.02
C THR A 60 1.83 -3.35 -1.05
N VAL A 61 1.75 -4.69 -1.10
CA VAL A 61 2.36 -5.49 -2.18
C VAL A 61 1.79 -5.09 -3.54
N TRP A 62 0.48 -4.92 -3.64
CA TRP A 62 -0.17 -4.48 -4.88
C TRP A 62 0.29 -3.10 -5.33
N ILE A 63 0.39 -2.11 -4.42
CA ILE A 63 0.93 -0.79 -4.75
C ILE A 63 2.38 -0.91 -5.21
N LEU A 64 3.23 -1.63 -4.47
CA LEU A 64 4.65 -1.77 -4.78
C LEU A 64 4.87 -2.32 -6.18
N VAL A 65 4.21 -3.43 -6.52
CA VAL A 65 4.32 -4.05 -7.85
C VAL A 65 3.76 -3.14 -8.93
N SER A 66 2.61 -2.52 -8.68
CA SER A 66 1.97 -1.64 -9.66
C SER A 66 2.79 -0.39 -9.95
N VAL A 67 3.33 0.28 -8.93
CA VAL A 67 4.24 1.43 -9.07
C VAL A 67 5.49 1.00 -9.82
N TRP A 68 6.11 -0.13 -9.43
CA TRP A 68 7.35 -0.60 -10.04
C TRP A 68 7.23 -0.84 -11.54
N ARG A 69 6.14 -1.51 -11.94
CA ARG A 69 5.84 -1.84 -13.34
C ARG A 69 5.35 -0.64 -14.14
N CYS A 70 4.50 0.23 -13.57
CA CYS A 70 4.08 1.47 -14.21
C CYS A 70 5.26 2.43 -14.42
N ALA A 71 6.20 2.49 -13.48
CA ALA A 71 7.43 3.26 -13.62
C ALA A 71 8.36 2.66 -14.70
N ALA A 72 8.49 1.32 -14.76
CA ALA A 72 9.31 0.64 -15.78
C ALA A 72 8.88 1.01 -17.20
N ARG A 73 7.56 1.09 -17.41
CA ARG A 73 6.99 1.43 -18.72
C ARG A 73 7.32 2.85 -19.18
N ARG A 74 7.67 3.77 -18.27
CA ARG A 74 8.08 5.14 -18.61
C ARG A 74 9.56 5.25 -19.05
N GLY A 75 10.32 4.17 -18.90
CA GLY A 75 11.76 4.10 -19.22
C GLY A 75 12.65 4.40 -18.03
N ASP A 76 13.82 3.76 -17.97
CA ASP A 76 14.70 3.76 -16.79
C ASP A 76 15.38 5.11 -16.50
N GLY A 77 15.30 6.08 -17.41
CA GLY A 77 15.83 7.45 -17.24
C GLY A 77 14.83 8.47 -16.68
N ASP A 78 13.58 8.08 -16.41
CA ASP A 78 12.58 9.01 -15.87
C ASP A 78 12.79 9.24 -14.37
N PHE A 79 13.24 10.46 -14.02
CA PHE A 79 13.49 10.87 -12.64
C PHE A 79 12.28 10.61 -11.72
N TYR A 80 11.06 10.90 -12.18
CA TYR A 80 9.85 10.68 -11.39
C TYR A 80 9.54 9.19 -11.21
N GLY A 81 9.88 8.34 -12.18
CA GLY A 81 9.75 6.89 -12.09
C GLY A 81 10.70 6.29 -11.04
N ILE A 82 11.94 6.75 -11.02
CA ILE A 82 12.94 6.34 -10.02
C ILE A 82 12.49 6.78 -8.62
N MET A 83 12.10 8.05 -8.48
CA MET A 83 11.64 8.59 -7.20
C MET A 83 10.43 7.84 -6.66
N ALA A 84 9.43 7.58 -7.51
CA ALA A 84 8.22 6.86 -7.11
C ALA A 84 8.54 5.45 -6.60
N ARG A 85 9.44 4.71 -7.28
CA ARG A 85 9.86 3.36 -6.86
C ARG A 85 10.48 3.37 -5.47
N TRP A 86 11.48 4.22 -5.24
CA TRP A 86 12.19 4.26 -3.97
C TRP A 86 11.31 4.74 -2.82
N LEU A 87 10.46 5.74 -3.05
CA LEU A 87 9.52 6.18 -2.03
C LEU A 87 8.51 5.09 -1.68
N THR A 88 8.00 4.35 -2.67
CA THR A 88 7.10 3.22 -2.41
C THR A 88 7.79 2.07 -1.68
N VAL A 89 9.07 1.78 -1.95
CA VAL A 89 9.86 0.81 -1.18
C VAL A 89 10.03 1.25 0.28
N ALA A 90 10.43 2.51 0.51
CA ALA A 90 10.59 3.05 1.85
C ALA A 90 9.28 3.01 2.64
N TRP A 91 8.17 3.37 1.99
CA TRP A 91 6.83 3.27 2.56
C TRP A 91 6.45 1.82 2.88
N ALA A 92 6.71 0.87 1.98
CA ALA A 92 6.40 -0.54 2.20
C ALA A 92 7.16 -1.13 3.39
N ILE A 93 8.45 -0.79 3.53
CA ILE A 93 9.26 -1.18 4.69
C ILE A 93 8.66 -0.61 5.98
N ASN A 94 8.31 0.68 5.99
CA ASN A 94 7.69 1.30 7.15
C ASN A 94 6.36 0.62 7.52
N ALA A 95 5.48 0.39 6.54
CA ALA A 95 4.19 -0.26 6.77
C ALA A 95 4.36 -1.68 7.33
N ILE A 96 5.30 -2.47 6.79
CA ILE A 96 5.61 -3.82 7.27
C ILE A 96 6.14 -3.77 8.70
N LEU A 97 7.05 -2.85 9.02
CA LEU A 97 7.59 -2.72 10.38
C LEU A 97 6.48 -2.35 11.37
N VAL A 98 5.72 -1.29 11.10
CA VAL A 98 4.65 -0.83 12.01
C VAL A 98 3.57 -1.90 12.18
N GLY A 99 3.04 -2.43 11.08
CA GLY A 99 2.02 -3.47 11.14
C GLY A 99 2.55 -4.76 11.77
N GLY A 100 3.81 -5.11 11.50
CA GLY A 100 4.45 -6.31 12.04
C GLY A 100 4.64 -6.23 13.55
N PHE A 101 5.09 -5.08 14.06
CA PHE A 101 5.17 -4.85 15.51
C PHE A 101 3.80 -4.96 16.18
N VAL A 102 2.76 -4.37 15.59
CA VAL A 102 1.39 -4.48 16.12
C VAL A 102 0.91 -5.94 16.10
N LEU A 103 1.14 -6.69 15.02
CA LEU A 103 0.77 -8.10 14.96
C LEU A 103 1.50 -8.96 15.99
N LEU A 104 2.78 -8.67 16.27
CA LEU A 104 3.53 -9.37 17.30
C LEU A 104 3.01 -9.05 18.70
N ASP A 105 2.62 -7.79 18.96
CA ASP A 105 2.03 -7.36 20.22
C ASP A 105 0.68 -8.06 20.48
N LEU A 106 -0.14 -8.25 19.44
CA LEU A 106 -1.40 -8.99 19.52
C LEU A 106 -1.23 -10.51 19.78
N LEU A 107 -0.03 -11.05 19.62
CA LEU A 107 0.27 -12.48 19.83
C LEU A 107 0.98 -12.77 21.16
N ALA A 108 1.40 -11.72 21.88
CA ALA A 108 2.18 -11.80 23.11
C ALA A 108 1.28 -11.85 24.35
#